data_AF-H9M844-F1
#
_entry.id   AF-H9M844-F1
#
_cell.length_a   1.000
_cell.length_b   1.000
_cell.length_c   1.000
_cell.angle_alpha   90.00
_cell.angle_beta   90.00
_cell.angle_gamma   90.00
#
_symmetry.space_group_name_H-M   'P 1'
#
loop_
_entity.id
_entity.type
_entity.pdbx_description
1 polymer ?
#
loop_
_entity_poly.entity_id
_entity_poly.type
_entity_poly.pdbx_seq_one_letter_code
_entity_poly.pdbx_strand_id
1 'polypeptide(L)'
;MSWLEGQVFLYVQGPGGTGKSQLALILTALIGRENVVTTTLKDLNNNTFECSNLRGKKLILISDTERYGGDISILNQIVGRYSVRGMVKFIQGAYEVRIQGTVMIVGNAPLEVSDTSNALAIRMRLFHAENISNKREDLISYFPGGRVERTSGK
;
A
#
# COMPACT_ATOMS: atom_id res chain seq x y z
N MET A 1 18.04 5.36 15.93
CA MET A 1 16.99 6.17 15.28
C MET A 1 15.75 5.31 15.15
N SER A 2 14.68 5.62 15.88
CA SER A 2 13.44 4.83 15.87
C SER A 2 12.74 5.00 14.52
N TRP A 3 12.65 3.93 13.71
CA TRP A 3 11.91 3.93 12.44
C TRP A 3 10.43 4.28 12.63
N LEU A 4 9.89 4.12 13.84
CA LEU A 4 8.50 4.41 14.18
C LEU A 4 8.20 5.90 14.40
N GLU A 5 9.22 6.73 14.61
CA GLU A 5 9.06 8.18 14.82
C GLU A 5 9.15 8.99 13.51
N GLY A 6 9.79 8.44 12.48
CA GLY A 6 10.17 9.19 11.27
C GLY A 6 9.06 9.54 10.29
N GLN A 7 7.81 9.12 10.52
CA GLN A 7 6.68 9.33 9.58
C GLN A 7 7.04 8.91 8.14
N VAL A 8 7.60 7.70 8.00
CA VAL A 8 8.08 7.17 6.72
C VAL A 8 7.08 6.23 6.04
N PHE A 9 7.18 6.09 4.72
CA PHE A 9 6.44 5.10 3.94
C PHE A 9 7.34 4.38 2.94
N LEU A 10 6.94 3.17 2.55
CA LEU A 10 7.67 2.36 1.57
C LEU A 10 7.08 2.58 0.18
N TYR A 11 7.92 2.85 -0.81
CA TYR A 11 7.53 2.76 -2.22
C TYR A 11 8.31 1.62 -2.90
N VAL A 12 7.62 0.57 -3.31
CA VAL A 12 8.17 -0.53 -4.11
C VAL A 12 7.89 -0.26 -5.58
N GLN A 13 8.92 0.14 -6.31
CA GLN A 13 8.82 0.54 -7.71
C GLN A 13 9.56 -0.44 -8.62
N GLY A 14 8.95 -0.84 -9.74
CA GLY A 14 9.66 -1.59 -10.77
C GLY A 14 8.74 -2.20 -11.82
N PRO A 15 9.25 -2.89 -12.85
CA PRO A 15 8.41 -3.46 -13.91
C PRO A 15 7.50 -4.61 -13.42
N GLY A 16 6.57 -5.04 -14.27
CA GLY A 16 5.76 -6.24 -14.01
C GLY A 16 6.63 -7.50 -13.86
N GLY A 17 6.21 -8.43 -13.00
CA GLY A 17 6.92 -9.71 -12.81
C GLY A 17 8.07 -9.69 -11.79
N THR A 18 8.27 -8.58 -11.08
CA THR A 18 9.33 -8.44 -10.06
C THR A 18 8.90 -8.81 -8.64
N GLY A 19 7.72 -9.42 -8.47
CA GLY A 19 7.25 -9.93 -7.18
C GLY A 19 6.66 -8.87 -6.23
N LYS A 20 6.49 -7.61 -6.64
CA LYS A 20 5.94 -6.55 -5.78
C LYS A 20 4.56 -6.88 -5.18
N SER A 21 3.66 -7.42 -6.01
CA SER A 21 2.34 -7.85 -5.54
C SER A 21 2.42 -9.05 -4.59
N GLN A 22 3.42 -9.93 -4.76
CA GLN A 22 3.66 -11.02 -3.82
C GLN A 22 4.17 -10.51 -2.48
N LEU A 23 5.06 -9.51 -2.48
CA LEU A 23 5.48 -8.83 -1.24
C LEU A 23 4.29 -8.21 -0.51
N ALA A 24 3.39 -7.53 -1.23
CA ALA A 24 2.17 -6.98 -0.64
C ALA A 24 1.27 -8.08 -0.04
N LEU A 25 1.13 -9.23 -0.72
CA LEU A 25 0.39 -10.38 -0.21
C LEU A 25 1.02 -10.98 1.05
N ILE A 26 2.34 -11.12 1.10
CA ILE A 26 3.07 -11.58 2.30
C ILE A 26 2.79 -10.65 3.48
N LEU A 27 2.96 -9.34 3.29
CA LEU A 27 2.74 -8.36 4.35
C LEU A 27 1.29 -8.38 4.82
N THR A 28 0.34 -8.57 3.90
CA THR A 28 -1.08 -8.70 4.24
C THR A 28 -1.34 -9.95 5.07
N ALA A 29 -0.72 -11.08 4.74
CA ALA A 29 -0.83 -12.32 5.49
C ALA A 29 -0.21 -12.20 6.90
N LEU A 30 0.94 -11.53 7.02
CA LEU A 30 1.62 -11.29 8.30
C LEU A 30 0.82 -10.38 9.23
N ILE A 31 0.18 -9.35 8.70
CA ILE A 31 -0.53 -8.32 9.47
C ILE A 31 -2.00 -8.69 9.72
N GLY A 32 -2.56 -9.61 8.92
CA GLY A 32 -3.98 -9.96 8.93
C GLY A 32 -4.78 -9.06 7.99
N ARG A 33 -5.67 -9.66 7.18
CA ARG A 33 -6.42 -8.96 6.13
C ARG A 33 -7.31 -7.84 6.68
N GLU A 34 -7.88 -8.04 7.87
CA GLU A 34 -8.71 -7.09 8.59
C GLU A 34 -7.95 -5.80 8.98
N ASN A 35 -6.62 -5.89 9.08
CA ASN A 35 -5.73 -4.78 9.42
C ASN A 35 -5.14 -4.09 8.18
N VAL A 36 -5.46 -4.56 6.97
CA VAL A 36 -5.02 -3.98 5.71
C VAL A 36 -6.18 -3.32 4.98
N VAL A 37 -5.90 -2.22 4.30
CA VAL A 37 -6.78 -1.62 3.30
C VAL A 37 -5.98 -1.44 2.01
N THR A 38 -6.60 -1.78 0.88
CA THR A 38 -6.02 -1.61 -0.46
C THR A 38 -6.80 -0.53 -1.20
N THR A 39 -6.09 0.43 -1.79
CA THR A 39 -6.67 1.58 -2.48
C THR A 39 -5.75 2.07 -3.61
N THR A 40 -6.16 3.11 -4.34
CA THR A 40 -5.33 3.88 -5.27
C THR A 40 -5.15 5.32 -4.78
N LEU A 41 -4.17 6.06 -5.31
CA LEU A 41 -4.03 7.50 -5.04
C LEU A 41 -5.23 8.28 -5.57
N LYS A 42 -5.77 7.88 -6.72
CA LYS A 42 -6.96 8.48 -7.29
C LYS A 42 -8.17 8.35 -6.36
N ASP A 43 -8.40 7.18 -5.79
CA ASP A 43 -9.55 6.95 -4.91
C ASP A 43 -9.39 7.68 -3.58
N LEU A 44 -8.19 7.68 -2.99
CA LEU A 44 -7.92 8.42 -1.76
C LEU A 44 -8.22 9.92 -1.88
N ASN A 45 -7.89 10.53 -3.03
CA ASN A 45 -8.12 11.96 -3.21
C ASN A 45 -9.56 12.30 -3.62
N ASN A 46 -10.25 11.40 -4.33
CA ASN A 46 -11.58 11.70 -4.88
C ASN A 46 -12.73 11.11 -4.04
N ASN A 47 -12.45 10.22 -3.08
CA ASN A 47 -13.48 9.48 -2.37
C ASN A 47 -13.29 9.52 -0.85
N THR A 48 -14.08 10.37 -0.18
CA THR A 48 -14.09 10.48 1.29
C THR A 48 -14.64 9.23 2.00
N PHE A 49 -15.40 8.38 1.32
CA PHE A 49 -15.74 7.05 1.85
C PHE A 49 -14.52 6.14 1.87
N GLU A 50 -13.56 6.32 0.95
CA GLU A 50 -12.34 5.52 0.96
C GLU A 50 -11.41 5.92 2.11
N CYS A 51 -11.33 7.22 2.43
CA CYS A 51 -10.67 7.70 3.64
C CYS A 51 -11.26 7.07 4.93
N SER A 52 -12.55 6.73 4.94
CA SER A 52 -13.22 6.09 6.07
C SER A 52 -12.72 4.67 6.32
N ASN A 53 -12.34 3.96 5.26
CA ASN A 53 -11.84 2.59 5.35
C ASN A 53 -10.43 2.51 5.95
N LEU A 54 -9.71 3.64 6.06
CA LEU A 54 -8.40 3.72 6.71
C LEU A 54 -8.47 3.54 8.23
N ARG A 55 -9.66 3.68 8.83
CA ARG A 55 -9.84 3.62 10.29
C ARG A 55 -9.38 2.28 10.84
N GLY A 56 -8.46 2.34 11.82
CA GLY A 56 -7.95 1.17 12.53
C GLY A 56 -6.98 0.29 11.73
N LYS A 57 -6.70 0.63 10.47
CA LYS A 57 -5.79 -0.14 9.62
C LYS A 57 -4.34 0.07 10.04
N LYS A 58 -3.56 -1.01 9.92
CA LYS A 58 -2.13 -1.06 10.24
C LYS A 58 -1.26 -0.97 8.98
N LEU A 59 -1.78 -1.42 7.84
CA LEU A 59 -1.15 -1.24 6.53
C LEU A 59 -2.15 -0.61 5.55
N ILE A 60 -1.73 0.47 4.92
CA ILE A 60 -2.44 1.12 3.82
C ILE A 60 -1.65 0.80 2.55
N LEU A 61 -2.17 -0.13 1.75
CA LEU A 61 -1.56 -0.57 0.50
C LEU A 61 -2.13 0.27 -0.66
N ILE A 62 -1.26 1.03 -1.30
CA ILE A 62 -1.60 1.83 -2.48
C ILE A 62 -1.05 1.10 -3.69
N SER A 63 -1.93 0.59 -4.54
CA SER A 63 -1.53 -0.09 -5.78
C SER A 63 -1.75 0.86 -6.94
N ASP A 64 -0.68 1.42 -7.50
CA ASP A 64 -0.76 2.37 -8.61
C ASP A 64 0.21 1.99 -9.72
N THR A 65 -0.32 1.68 -10.91
CA THR A 65 0.47 1.13 -12.01
C THR A 65 0.98 2.18 -12.99
N GLU A 66 0.49 3.43 -12.88
CA GLU A 66 0.74 4.49 -13.85
C GLU A 66 1.45 5.69 -13.20
N ARG A 67 1.88 6.67 -14.02
CA ARG A 67 2.37 7.94 -13.47
C ARG A 67 1.19 8.66 -12.82
N TYR A 68 1.32 8.92 -11.53
CA TYR A 68 0.37 9.75 -10.81
C TYR A 68 0.91 11.18 -10.68
N GLY A 69 0.23 12.13 -11.33
CA GLY A 69 0.52 13.57 -11.26
C GLY A 69 -0.64 14.39 -10.67
N GLY A 70 -1.54 13.75 -9.92
CA GLY A 70 -2.67 14.41 -9.27
C GLY A 70 -2.34 14.98 -7.88
N ASP A 71 -3.37 15.44 -7.16
CA ASP A 71 -3.21 15.91 -5.79
C ASP A 71 -2.67 14.80 -4.87
N ILE A 72 -1.77 15.15 -3.97
CA ILE A 72 -1.08 14.27 -3.03
C ILE A 72 -1.26 14.75 -1.59
N SER A 73 -2.14 15.74 -1.36
CA SER A 73 -2.46 16.32 -0.06
C SER A 73 -2.94 15.25 0.95
N ILE A 74 -3.78 14.31 0.53
CA ILE A 74 -4.26 13.23 1.38
C ILE A 74 -3.13 12.24 1.72
N LEU A 75 -2.28 11.88 0.74
CA LEU A 75 -1.10 11.04 1.02
C LEU A 75 -0.17 11.72 2.03
N ASN A 76 0.06 13.03 1.88
CA ASN A 76 0.83 13.84 2.81
C ASN A 76 0.26 13.80 4.24
N GLN A 77 -1.05 13.94 4.38
CA GLN A 77 -1.74 13.85 5.66
C GLN A 77 -1.59 12.45 6.28
N ILE A 78 -1.81 11.40 5.48
CA ILE A 78 -1.73 10.01 5.94
C ILE A 78 -0.30 9.68 6.41
N VAL A 79 0.72 9.98 5.60
CA VAL A 79 2.12 9.72 5.95
C VAL A 79 2.53 10.56 7.17
N GLY A 80 2.05 11.80 7.27
CA GLY A 80 2.24 12.67 8.44
C GLY A 80 1.45 12.25 9.69
N ARG A 81 0.62 11.20 9.61
CA ARG A 81 -0.26 10.70 10.68
C ARG A 81 -1.28 11.73 11.17
N TYR A 82 -1.66 12.66 10.30
CA TYR A 82 -2.76 13.60 10.54
C TYR A 82 -4.11 12.89 10.36
N SER A 83 -5.17 13.44 10.96
CA SER A 83 -6.52 12.96 10.70
C SER A 83 -6.96 13.34 9.29
N VAL A 84 -7.70 12.46 8.64
CA VAL A 84 -8.36 12.72 7.35
C VAL A 84 -9.87 12.72 7.52
N ARG A 85 -10.58 13.45 6.66
CA ARG A 85 -12.04 13.50 6.67
C ARG A 85 -12.63 12.21 6.09
N GLY A 86 -13.41 11.50 6.88
CA GLY A 86 -14.25 10.38 6.47
C GLY A 86 -15.74 10.74 6.39
N MET A 87 -16.52 9.92 5.69
CA MET A 87 -17.99 9.99 5.62
C MET A 87 -18.59 8.60 5.88
N VAL A 88 -19.77 8.56 6.48
CA VAL A 88 -20.53 7.32 6.67
C VAL A 88 -21.56 7.19 5.54
N LYS A 89 -21.60 6.04 4.85
CA LYS A 89 -22.60 5.82 3.82
C LYS A 89 -24.00 5.93 4.41
N PHE A 90 -24.88 6.66 3.71
CA PHE A 90 -26.29 6.85 4.06
C PHE A 90 -26.57 7.67 5.34
N ILE A 91 -25.54 8.26 5.97
CA ILE A 91 -25.71 9.17 7.11
C ILE A 91 -25.12 10.54 6.74
N GLN A 92 -25.87 11.61 6.99
CA GLN A 92 -25.32 12.95 6.90
C GLN A 92 -24.37 13.19 8.07
N GLY A 93 -23.07 13.08 7.81
CA GLY A 93 -22.05 13.33 8.82
C GLY A 93 -20.65 13.01 8.29
N ALA A 94 -19.74 13.97 8.49
CA ALA A 94 -18.32 13.72 8.35
C ALA A 94 -17.70 13.49 9.73
N TYR A 95 -16.64 12.71 9.79
CA TYR A 95 -15.89 12.47 11.01
C TYR A 95 -14.40 12.39 10.72
N GLU A 96 -13.59 12.54 11.76
CA GLU A 96 -12.15 12.42 11.63
C GLU A 96 -11.69 10.97 11.72
N VAL A 97 -10.92 10.55 10.73
CA VAL A 97 -10.27 9.24 10.70
C VAL A 97 -8.81 9.44 11.14
N ARG A 98 -8.48 8.91 12.32
CA ARG A 98 -7.09 8.90 12.80
C ARG A 98 -6.30 7.79 12.12
N ILE A 99 -5.18 8.18 11.50
CA ILE A 99 -4.29 7.26 10.80
C ILE A 99 -3.36 6.58 11.80
N GLN A 100 -3.41 5.25 11.84
CA GLN A 100 -2.58 4.44 12.75
C GLN A 100 -1.51 3.64 12.01
N GLY A 101 -1.79 3.25 10.76
CA GLY A 101 -0.96 2.38 9.95
C GLY A 101 0.11 3.08 9.13
N THR A 102 0.98 2.27 8.55
CA THR A 102 2.02 2.69 7.62
C THR A 102 1.54 2.54 6.18
N VAL A 103 2.04 3.39 5.29
CA VAL A 103 1.74 3.32 3.86
C VAL A 103 2.80 2.48 3.14
N MET A 104 2.33 1.61 2.26
CA MET A 104 3.15 0.96 1.24
C MET A 104 2.55 1.26 -0.13
N ILE A 105 3.35 1.79 -1.03
CA ILE A 105 2.98 1.98 -2.43
C ILE A 105 3.65 0.88 -3.25
N VAL A 106 2.90 0.29 -4.18
CA VAL A 106 3.42 -0.65 -5.18
C VAL A 106 3.09 -0.08 -6.55
N GLY A 107 4.12 0.12 -7.37
CA GLY A 107 3.91 0.69 -8.69
C GLY A 107 5.00 0.45 -9.70
N ASN A 108 4.72 0.83 -10.94
CA ASN A 108 5.64 0.64 -12.06
C ASN A 108 6.30 1.95 -12.51
N ALA A 109 5.68 3.09 -12.24
CA ALA A 109 6.13 4.40 -12.69
C ALA A 109 6.56 5.30 -11.53
N PRO A 110 7.40 6.32 -11.74
CA PRO A 110 7.71 7.27 -10.67
C PRO A 110 6.45 7.98 -10.15
N LEU A 111 6.47 8.34 -8.86
CA LEU A 111 5.52 9.30 -8.31
C LEU A 111 5.96 10.69 -8.75
N GLU A 112 5.19 11.32 -9.64
CA GLU A 112 5.44 12.70 -10.05
C GLU A 112 4.70 13.63 -9.10
N VAL A 113 5.40 13.98 -8.03
CA VAL A 113 4.83 14.76 -6.95
C VAL A 113 5.00 16.24 -7.26
N SER A 114 3.90 16.98 -7.40
CA SER A 114 3.92 18.45 -7.42
C SER A 114 4.02 19.02 -5.99
N ASP A 115 4.92 18.48 -5.15
CA ASP A 115 5.10 18.89 -3.76
C ASP A 115 6.19 19.97 -3.68
N THR A 116 5.78 21.22 -3.49
CA THR A 116 6.70 22.35 -3.31
C THR A 116 7.56 22.21 -2.05
N SER A 117 7.16 21.38 -1.07
CA SER A 117 7.81 21.28 0.24
C SER A 117 8.86 20.16 0.38
N ASN A 118 8.99 19.28 -0.63
CA ASN A 118 9.85 18.10 -0.62
C ASN A 118 9.60 17.12 0.56
N ALA A 119 8.50 17.28 1.30
CA ALA A 119 8.22 16.57 2.54
C ALA A 119 7.96 15.08 2.29
N LEU A 120 7.33 14.72 1.17
CA LEU A 120 7.13 13.31 0.81
C LEU A 120 8.43 12.62 0.44
N ALA A 121 9.32 13.29 -0.29
CA ALA A 121 10.56 12.67 -0.76
C ALA A 121 11.45 12.24 0.40
N ILE A 122 11.57 13.07 1.45
CA ILE A 122 12.38 12.74 2.64
C ILE A 122 11.77 11.61 3.50
N ARG A 123 10.44 11.43 3.42
CA ARG A 123 9.68 10.39 4.13
C ARG A 123 9.58 9.09 3.33
N MET A 124 9.84 9.14 2.03
CA MET A 124 9.81 7.98 1.16
C MET A 124 11.02 7.08 1.42
N ARG A 125 10.79 5.78 1.47
CA ARG A 125 11.81 4.74 1.35
C ARG A 125 11.56 4.02 0.06
N LEU A 126 12.36 4.33 -0.96
CA LEU A 126 12.22 3.77 -2.29
C LEU A 126 12.96 2.44 -2.36
N PHE A 127 12.28 1.40 -2.82
CA PHE A 127 12.83 0.10 -3.13
C PHE A 127 12.63 -0.19 -4.61
N HIS A 128 13.74 -0.28 -5.35
CA HIS A 128 13.73 -0.63 -6.76
C HIS A 128 13.66 -2.15 -6.92
N ALA A 129 12.50 -2.64 -7.32
CA ALA A 129 12.25 -4.04 -7.64
C ALA A 129 12.55 -4.29 -9.12
N GLU A 130 13.82 -4.59 -9.44
CA GLU A 130 14.30 -4.73 -10.82
C GLU A 130 14.38 -6.19 -11.30
N ASN A 131 14.49 -7.13 -10.37
CA ASN A 131 14.66 -8.54 -10.70
C ASN A 131 13.35 -9.18 -11.13
N ILE A 132 13.21 -9.42 -12.43
CA ILE A 132 12.07 -10.16 -13.00
C ILE A 132 12.31 -11.65 -12.80
N SER A 133 11.36 -12.33 -12.17
CA SER A 133 11.45 -13.78 -12.02
C SER A 133 11.08 -14.48 -13.32
N ASN A 134 11.98 -15.33 -13.81
CA ASN A 134 11.72 -16.20 -14.96
C ASN A 134 10.83 -17.41 -14.60
N LYS A 135 10.63 -17.66 -13.29
CA LYS A 135 9.81 -18.76 -12.78
C LYS A 135 8.68 -18.21 -11.92
N ARG A 136 7.45 -18.68 -12.19
CA ARG A 136 6.28 -18.39 -11.37
C ARG A 136 5.95 -19.65 -10.59
N GLU A 137 6.47 -19.72 -9.38
CA GLU A 137 6.20 -20.80 -8.43
C GLU A 137 5.26 -20.28 -7.34
N ASP A 138 4.45 -21.17 -6.78
CA ASP A 138 3.57 -20.79 -5.68
C ASP A 138 4.42 -20.43 -4.47
N LEU A 139 4.10 -19.30 -3.85
CA LEU A 139 4.87 -18.76 -2.73
C LEU A 139 4.97 -19.72 -1.53
N ILE A 140 3.99 -20.61 -1.37
CA ILE A 140 3.91 -21.62 -0.28
C ILE A 140 4.20 -23.04 -0.81
N SER A 141 4.82 -23.20 -1.99
CA SER A 141 5.11 -24.55 -2.53
C SER A 141 6.47 -25.14 -2.15
N TYR A 142 7.29 -24.46 -1.33
CA TYR A 142 8.55 -25.02 -0.87
C TYR A 142 8.35 -25.91 0.37
N PHE A 143 8.23 -27.22 0.14
CA PHE A 143 8.42 -28.24 1.16
C PHE A 143 9.78 -28.93 0.92
N PRO A 144 10.78 -28.79 1.82
CA PRO A 144 11.93 -29.68 1.77
C PRO A 144 11.44 -31.07 2.21
N GLY A 145 11.14 -31.93 1.24
CA GLY A 145 10.98 -33.39 1.46
C GLY A 145 9.59 -34.02 1.31
N GLY A 146 8.57 -33.39 0.71
CA GLY A 146 7.27 -34.05 0.57
C GLY A 146 6.44 -33.58 -0.62
N ARG A 147 6.25 -34.46 -1.61
CA ARG A 147 5.31 -34.28 -2.73
C ARG A 147 3.91 -33.98 -2.19
N VAL A 148 3.29 -32.91 -2.68
CA VAL A 148 1.83 -32.81 -2.69
C VAL A 148 1.37 -33.52 -3.95
N GLU A 149 0.85 -34.73 -3.82
CA GLU A 149 0.07 -35.33 -4.90
C GLU A 149 -1.08 -34.38 -5.22
N ARG A 150 -1.08 -33.86 -6.44
CA ARG A 150 -2.26 -33.20 -6.99
C ARG A 150 -3.33 -34.27 -7.08
N THR A 151 -4.23 -34.33 -6.09
CA THR A 151 -5.49 -35.06 -6.26
C THR A 151 -6.24 -34.37 -7.38
N SER A 152 -6.21 -35.01 -8.55
CA SER A 152 -7.04 -34.66 -9.70
C SER A 152 -8.50 -34.77 -9.26
N GLY A 153 -9.13 -33.64 -8.94
CA GLY A 153 -10.56 -33.53 -8.76
C GLY A 153 -11.24 -33.56 -10.13
N LYS A 154 -12.23 -34.44 -10.26
CA LYS A 154 -13.06 -34.68 -11.44
C LYS A 154 -13.75 -33.42 -11.97
#